data_AF-A0A0R2XL40-F1
#
_entry.id   AF-A0A0R2XL40-F1
#
_cell.length_a   1.000
_cell.length_b   1.000
_cell.length_c   1.000
_cell.angle_alpha   90.00
_cell.angle_beta   90.00
_cell.angle_gamma   90.00
#
_symmetry.space_group_name_H-M   'P 1'
#
loop_
_entity.id
_entity.type
_entity.pdbx_description
1 polymer ?
#
loop_
_entity_poly.entity_id
_entity_poly.type
_entity_poly.pdbx_seq_one_letter_code
_entity_poly.pdbx_strand_id
1 'polypeptide(L)'
;MGYRRDKSTHCLRLALAGLALSSLFTAPSIAEVVSIDVASRDTLTTADVNFSYESITGVVHFTLDPNEAANAAVVDLALAPTNAKGLVEYSADFKLLVPSANIATDVLYYNVNNRGGSRVPPEAGLDHPLSKL
;
A
#
# COMPACT_ATOMS: atom_id res chain seq x y z
N MET A 1 23.19 61.34 23.33
CA MET A 1 22.07 60.46 23.69
C MET A 1 21.48 59.89 22.40
N GLY A 2 21.92 58.71 21.94
CA GLY A 2 21.51 58.12 20.66
C GLY A 2 21.25 56.63 20.82
N TYR A 3 20.00 56.21 20.68
CA TYR A 3 19.49 54.88 20.97
C TYR A 3 19.94 53.87 19.89
N ARG A 4 20.87 52.97 20.24
CA ARG A 4 21.37 51.91 19.36
C ARG A 4 20.32 50.78 19.33
N ARG A 5 19.46 50.76 18.30
CA ARG A 5 18.48 49.68 18.07
C ARG A 5 19.22 48.38 17.77
N ASP A 6 19.15 47.43 18.69
CA ASP A 6 19.61 46.06 18.52
C ASP A 6 18.71 45.31 17.52
N LYS A 7 19.25 45.02 16.33
CA LYS A 7 18.59 44.24 15.27
C LYS A 7 18.76 42.72 15.44
N SER A 8 19.58 42.27 16.41
CA SER A 8 19.99 40.87 16.58
C SER A 8 18.84 39.96 17.01
N THR A 9 17.99 40.41 17.93
CA THR A 9 16.87 39.61 18.45
C THR A 9 15.77 39.35 17.43
N HIS A 10 15.62 40.21 16.42
CA HIS A 10 14.61 40.04 15.36
C HIS A 10 15.05 39.00 14.32
N CYS A 11 16.32 39.02 13.90
CA CYS A 11 16.85 37.99 13.00
C CYS A 11 16.82 36.59 13.64
N LEU A 12 17.12 36.49 14.94
CA LEU A 12 17.10 35.20 15.65
C LEU A 12 15.67 34.64 15.82
N ARG A 13 14.68 35.51 16.08
CA ARG A 13 13.26 35.12 16.18
C ARG A 13 12.64 34.74 14.83
N LEU A 14 13.02 35.42 13.75
CA LEU A 14 12.61 35.06 12.38
C LEU A 14 13.23 33.72 11.93
N ALA A 15 14.47 33.44 12.32
CA ALA A 15 15.13 32.16 12.03
C ALA A 15 14.48 30.98 12.77
N LEU A 16 14.12 31.13 14.05
CA LEU A 16 13.41 30.08 14.80
C LEU A 16 11.97 29.87 14.31
N ALA A 17 11.27 30.93 13.91
CA ALA A 17 9.92 30.81 13.35
C ALA A 17 9.91 30.11 11.98
N GLY A 18 10.96 30.32 11.17
CA GLY A 18 11.14 29.61 9.89
C GLY A 18 11.41 28.11 10.08
N LEU A 19 12.24 27.74 11.06
CA LEU A 19 12.58 26.33 11.34
C LEU A 19 11.38 25.52 11.86
N ALA A 20 10.49 26.15 12.64
CA ALA A 20 9.28 25.52 13.16
C ALA A 20 8.17 25.34 12.10
N LEU A 21 8.21 26.12 11.01
CA LEU A 21 7.23 26.03 9.93
C LEU A 21 7.59 24.94 8.90
N SER A 22 8.87 24.60 8.76
CA SER A 22 9.35 23.53 7.87
C SER A 22 9.04 22.10 8.35
N SER A 23 8.75 21.90 9.64
CA SER A 23 8.47 20.57 10.21
C SER A 23 7.02 20.08 10.00
N LEU A 24 6.19 20.82 9.25
CA LEU A 24 4.78 20.47 8.98
C LEU A 24 4.56 19.80 7.61
N PHE A 25 5.60 19.66 6.79
CA PHE A 25 5.52 19.04 5.46
C PHE A 25 6.09 17.63 5.49
N THR A 26 5.43 16.71 6.20
CA THR A 26 5.65 15.28 5.98
C THR A 26 4.79 14.87 4.79
N ALA A 27 5.38 14.71 3.61
CA ALA A 27 4.67 14.08 2.50
C ALA A 27 4.43 12.60 2.87
N PRO A 28 3.20 12.09 2.77
CA PRO A 28 2.97 10.67 2.97
C PRO A 28 3.71 9.90 1.87
N SER A 29 4.60 8.98 2.27
CA SER A 29 5.08 7.94 1.38
C SER A 29 3.95 6.96 1.15
N ILE A 30 3.30 7.07 0.01
CA ILE A 30 2.43 6.00 -0.50
C ILE A 30 3.24 5.31 -1.58
N ALA A 31 3.49 4.01 -1.42
CA ALA A 31 3.77 3.16 -2.56
C ALA A 31 2.54 3.24 -3.48
N GLU A 32 2.61 4.09 -4.50
CA GLU A 32 1.44 4.48 -5.26
C GLU A 32 1.07 3.31 -6.18
N VAL A 33 -0.11 2.72 -5.94
CA VAL A 33 -0.76 1.83 -6.91
C VAL A 33 -1.02 2.66 -8.16
N VAL A 34 -0.32 2.35 -9.23
CA VAL A 34 -0.40 3.07 -10.50
C VAL A 34 -1.56 2.56 -11.33
N SER A 35 -1.74 1.23 -11.37
CA SER A 35 -2.82 0.58 -12.11
C SER A 35 -3.09 -0.81 -11.59
N ILE A 36 -4.28 -1.33 -11.91
CA ILE A 36 -4.69 -2.70 -11.64
C ILE A 36 -5.19 -3.29 -12.95
N ASP A 37 -4.54 -4.36 -13.39
CA ASP A 37 -4.98 -5.16 -14.53
C ASP A 37 -5.73 -6.38 -14.00
N VAL A 38 -7.04 -6.44 -14.24
CA VAL A 38 -7.85 -7.62 -13.89
C VAL A 38 -7.74 -8.65 -15.00
N ALA A 39 -7.20 -9.82 -14.67
CA ALA A 39 -7.03 -10.94 -15.59
C ALA A 39 -8.27 -11.84 -15.64
N SER A 40 -8.85 -12.20 -14.50
CA SER A 40 -10.05 -13.05 -14.44
C SER A 40 -11.02 -12.64 -13.34
N ARG A 41 -12.29 -13.00 -13.54
CA ARG A 41 -13.38 -12.93 -12.57
C ARG A 41 -14.20 -14.20 -12.68
N ASP A 42 -14.16 -15.03 -11.65
CA ASP A 42 -14.81 -16.33 -11.61
C ASP A 42 -15.70 -16.43 -10.37
N THR A 43 -16.86 -17.10 -10.48
CA THR A 43 -17.71 -17.35 -9.31
C THR A 43 -17.38 -18.71 -8.70
N LEU A 44 -16.94 -18.69 -7.44
CA LEU A 44 -16.78 -19.88 -6.62
C LEU A 44 -18.11 -20.19 -5.92
N THR A 45 -18.67 -21.36 -6.21
CA THR A 45 -19.94 -21.83 -5.65
C THR A 45 -19.87 -23.34 -5.42
N THR A 46 -20.69 -23.87 -4.50
CA THR A 46 -20.94 -25.31 -4.34
C THR A 46 -22.41 -25.53 -4.00
N ALA A 47 -22.93 -26.73 -4.28
CA ALA A 47 -24.35 -27.04 -4.10
C ALA A 47 -24.80 -27.06 -2.63
N ASP A 48 -23.86 -27.28 -1.70
CA ASP A 48 -24.16 -27.51 -0.27
C ASP A 48 -24.26 -26.23 0.55
N VAL A 49 -24.04 -25.04 -0.05
CA VAL A 49 -24.03 -23.75 0.65
C VAL A 49 -24.88 -22.73 -0.09
N ASN A 50 -25.38 -21.72 0.65
CA ASN A 50 -26.20 -20.64 0.10
C ASN A 50 -25.43 -19.33 -0.11
N PHE A 51 -24.11 -19.40 -0.22
CA PHE A 51 -23.22 -18.26 -0.45
C PHE A 51 -22.23 -18.57 -1.57
N SER A 52 -21.61 -17.54 -2.11
CA SER A 52 -20.60 -17.63 -3.16
C SER A 52 -19.47 -16.65 -2.91
N TYR A 53 -18.36 -16.83 -3.62
CA TYR A 53 -17.29 -15.83 -3.68
C TYR A 53 -17.02 -15.46 -5.13
N GLU A 54 -16.83 -14.17 -5.42
CA GLU A 54 -16.18 -13.75 -6.66
C GLU A 54 -14.66 -13.84 -6.45
N SER A 55 -14.01 -14.66 -7.28
CA SER A 55 -12.55 -14.75 -7.36
C SER A 55 -12.05 -13.83 -8.46
N ILE A 56 -11.34 -12.79 -8.07
CA ILE A 56 -10.74 -11.81 -8.97
C ILE A 56 -9.23 -12.01 -8.95
N THR A 57 -8.62 -12.23 -10.11
CA THR A 57 -7.16 -12.35 -10.23
C THR A 57 -6.59 -11.30 -11.17
N GLY A 58 -5.32 -10.94 -10.98
CA GLY A 58 -4.69 -9.95 -11.84
C GLY A 58 -3.32 -9.50 -11.34
N VAL A 59 -2.88 -8.35 -11.85
CA VAL A 59 -1.61 -7.71 -11.51
C VAL A 59 -1.86 -6.30 -11.01
N VAL A 60 -1.24 -5.93 -9.89
CA VAL A 60 -1.17 -4.55 -9.42
C VAL A 60 0.20 -3.99 -9.78
N HIS A 61 0.22 -2.80 -10.38
CA HIS A 61 1.44 -2.06 -10.69
C HIS A 61 1.65 -0.94 -9.69
N PHE A 62 2.90 -0.76 -9.27
CA PHE A 62 3.27 0.14 -8.19
C PHE A 62 4.50 0.96 -8.56
N THR A 63 4.71 2.02 -7.79
CA THR A 63 5.96 2.78 -7.79
C THR A 63 6.49 3.00 -6.37
N LEU A 64 7.82 3.07 -6.23
CA LEU A 64 8.51 3.49 -5.00
C LEU A 64 9.46 4.64 -5.29
N ASP A 65 9.49 5.63 -4.41
CA ASP A 65 10.59 6.60 -4.36
C ASP A 65 11.79 5.96 -3.63
N PRO A 66 12.94 5.75 -4.29
CA PRO A 66 14.11 5.16 -3.66
C PRO A 66 14.74 6.05 -2.56
N ASN A 67 14.43 7.35 -2.53
CA ASN A 67 15.00 8.29 -1.57
C ASN A 67 14.12 8.48 -0.33
N GLU A 68 12.93 7.90 -0.32
CA GLU A 68 11.98 8.02 0.76
C GLU A 68 12.44 7.23 1.99
N ALA A 69 12.37 7.86 3.17
CA ALA A 69 12.91 7.29 4.41
C ALA A 69 12.22 5.96 4.78
N ALA A 70 10.92 5.82 4.48
CA ALA A 70 10.18 4.59 4.68
C ALA A 70 10.72 3.40 3.85
N ASN A 71 11.39 3.69 2.72
CA ASN A 71 11.90 2.69 1.79
C ASN A 71 13.38 2.35 2.03
N ALA A 72 14.05 3.03 2.98
CA ALA A 72 15.49 2.86 3.25
C ALA A 72 15.87 1.43 3.69
N ALA A 73 14.93 0.65 4.21
CA ALA A 73 15.14 -0.74 4.61
C ALA A 73 15.15 -1.72 3.41
N VAL A 74 14.69 -1.29 2.23
CA VAL A 74 14.67 -2.12 1.02
C VAL A 74 16.07 -2.14 0.42
N VAL A 75 16.71 -3.29 0.50
CA VAL A 75 18.07 -3.51 -0.01
C VAL A 75 18.12 -3.21 -1.51
N ASP A 76 19.16 -2.50 -1.94
CA ASP A 76 19.45 -2.12 -3.32
C ASP A 76 18.39 -1.28 -4.04
N LEU A 77 17.35 -0.80 -3.34
CA LEU A 77 16.31 0.03 -3.97
C LEU A 77 16.90 1.31 -4.59
N ALA A 78 17.87 1.93 -3.92
CA ALA A 78 18.57 3.11 -4.43
C ALA A 78 19.44 2.83 -5.67
N LEU A 79 19.72 1.56 -5.99
CA LEU A 79 20.47 1.15 -7.17
C LEU A 79 19.54 0.72 -8.32
N ALA A 80 18.24 0.59 -8.07
CA ALA A 80 17.28 0.13 -9.07
C ALA A 80 17.08 1.21 -10.16
N PRO A 81 16.83 0.79 -11.42
CA PRO A 81 16.44 1.71 -12.48
C PRO A 81 15.16 2.48 -12.12
N THR A 82 15.09 3.74 -12.53
CA THR A 82 13.94 4.61 -12.31
C THR A 82 13.30 5.04 -13.62
N ASN A 83 11.99 5.30 -13.59
CA ASN A 83 11.25 5.86 -14.71
C ASN A 83 11.53 7.37 -14.86
N ALA A 84 10.89 8.01 -15.83
CA ALA A 84 11.06 9.45 -16.09
C ALA A 84 10.67 10.37 -14.91
N LYS A 85 9.94 9.83 -13.92
CA LYS A 85 9.57 10.54 -12.68
C LYS A 85 10.57 10.31 -11.54
N GLY A 86 11.63 9.52 -11.76
CA GLY A 86 12.60 9.15 -10.73
C GLY A 86 12.11 8.07 -9.77
N LEU A 87 11.04 7.35 -10.11
CA LEU A 87 10.45 6.29 -9.28
C LEU A 87 10.84 4.91 -9.80
N VAL A 88 11.04 3.96 -8.88
CA VAL A 88 11.25 2.55 -9.20
C VAL A 88 9.89 1.90 -9.47
N GLU A 89 9.75 1.23 -10.61
CA GLU A 89 8.52 0.53 -11.01
C GLU A 89 8.61 -0.95 -10.64
N TYR A 90 7.52 -1.50 -10.09
CA TYR A 90 7.40 -2.92 -9.80
C TYR A 90 5.93 -3.36 -9.84
N SER A 91 5.70 -4.67 -9.90
CA SER A 91 4.35 -5.24 -9.96
C SER A 91 4.24 -6.48 -9.08
N ALA A 92 3.01 -6.80 -8.67
CA ALA A 92 2.71 -8.04 -7.96
C ALA A 92 1.38 -8.62 -8.42
N ASP A 93 1.33 -9.96 -8.51
CA ASP A 93 0.08 -10.68 -8.74
C ASP A 93 -0.82 -10.56 -7.51
N PHE A 94 -2.13 -10.51 -7.73
CA PHE A 94 -3.12 -10.54 -6.66
C PHE A 94 -4.24 -11.56 -6.94
N LYS A 95 -4.84 -12.03 -5.85
CA LYS A 95 -6.12 -12.75 -5.84
C LYS A 95 -6.99 -12.18 -4.74
N LEU A 96 -8.19 -11.74 -5.10
CA LEU A 96 -9.19 -11.20 -4.18
C LEU A 96 -10.42 -12.10 -4.20
N LEU A 97 -10.91 -12.46 -3.02
CA LEU A 97 -12.14 -13.24 -2.85
C LEU A 97 -13.19 -12.35 -2.21
N VAL A 98 -14.22 -12.01 -2.97
CA VAL A 98 -15.30 -11.13 -2.50
C VAL A 98 -16.52 -12.00 -2.15
N PRO A 99 -16.93 -12.06 -0.88
CA PRO A 99 -18.09 -12.84 -0.46
C PRO A 99 -19.42 -12.26 -0.99
N SER A 100 -20.41 -13.12 -1.19
CA SER A 100 -21.79 -12.69 -1.45
C SER A 100 -22.38 -11.93 -0.25
N ALA A 101 -23.32 -11.02 -0.52
CA ALA A 101 -23.83 -10.06 0.46
C ALA A 101 -24.39 -10.68 1.76
N ASN A 102 -24.87 -11.92 1.71
CA ASN A 102 -25.42 -12.64 2.87
C ASN A 102 -24.36 -13.08 3.91
N ILE A 103 -23.09 -13.12 3.53
CA ILE A 103 -21.97 -13.47 4.43
C ILE A 103 -20.88 -12.39 4.46
N ALA A 104 -21.07 -11.29 3.72
CA ALA A 104 -20.10 -10.20 3.65
C ALA A 104 -19.99 -9.45 4.98
N THR A 105 -18.77 -9.01 5.30
CA THR A 105 -18.46 -8.16 6.46
C THR A 105 -17.48 -7.06 6.03
N ASP A 106 -17.31 -6.03 6.87
CA ASP A 106 -16.36 -4.93 6.61
C ASP A 106 -14.90 -5.29 6.98
N VAL A 107 -14.58 -6.59 7.05
CA VAL A 107 -13.24 -7.09 7.41
C VAL A 107 -12.53 -7.62 6.18
N LEU A 108 -11.33 -7.08 5.91
CA LEU A 108 -10.40 -7.66 4.94
C LEU A 108 -9.48 -8.66 5.64
N TYR A 109 -9.58 -9.93 5.27
CA TYR A 109 -8.57 -10.92 5.62
C TYR A 109 -7.42 -10.84 4.62
N TYR A 110 -6.26 -10.35 5.07
CA TYR A 110 -5.07 -10.20 4.25
C TYR A 110 -4.06 -11.30 4.55
N ASN A 111 -3.60 -12.00 3.51
CA ASN A 111 -2.59 -13.04 3.60
C ASN A 111 -1.44 -12.73 2.64
N VAL A 112 -0.21 -12.73 3.16
CA VAL A 112 1.02 -12.60 2.37
C VAL A 112 1.78 -13.89 2.45
N ASN A 113 1.92 -14.57 1.32
CA ASN A 113 2.75 -15.76 1.21
C ASN A 113 4.23 -15.38 1.11
N ASN A 114 5.02 -15.73 2.13
CA ASN A 114 6.47 -15.46 2.14
C ASN A 114 7.29 -16.49 1.32
N ARG A 115 6.67 -17.59 0.85
CA ARG A 115 7.24 -18.57 -0.11
C ARG A 115 6.20 -19.64 -0.50
N GLY A 116 6.16 -20.03 -1.77
CA GLY A 116 5.20 -21.02 -2.28
C GLY A 116 3.82 -20.44 -2.58
N GLY A 117 2.88 -21.28 -3.04
CA GLY A 117 1.50 -20.86 -3.33
C GLY A 117 0.66 -20.68 -2.06
N SER A 118 -0.35 -19.81 -2.13
CA SER A 118 -1.35 -19.69 -1.07
C SER A 118 -2.36 -20.83 -1.15
N ARG A 119 -2.79 -21.32 0.03
CA ARG A 119 -3.81 -22.38 0.22
C ARG A 119 -4.82 -22.00 1.30
N VAL A 120 -4.96 -20.71 1.58
CA VAL A 120 -5.89 -20.25 2.62
C VAL A 120 -7.32 -20.44 2.13
N PRO A 121 -8.21 -21.10 2.88
CA PRO A 121 -9.63 -21.12 2.54
C PRO A 121 -10.19 -19.70 2.43
N PRO A 122 -11.12 -19.41 1.50
CA PRO A 122 -11.74 -20.32 0.52
C PRO A 122 -10.99 -20.42 -0.82
N GLU A 123 -9.72 -20.01 -0.90
CA GLU A 123 -8.96 -19.92 -2.16
C GLU A 123 -8.84 -21.24 -2.94
N ALA A 124 -8.75 -22.35 -2.22
CA ALA A 124 -8.65 -23.70 -2.78
C ALA A 124 -10.00 -24.25 -3.27
N GLY A 125 -11.12 -23.69 -2.78
CA GLY A 125 -12.48 -24.18 -3.03
C GLY A 125 -13.41 -24.03 -1.81
N LEU A 126 -14.72 -23.99 -2.07
CA LEU A 126 -15.76 -23.97 -1.02
C LEU A 126 -16.08 -25.35 -0.45
N ASP A 127 -15.58 -26.41 -1.09
CA ASP A 127 -15.64 -27.80 -0.65
C ASP A 127 -14.62 -28.12 0.45
N HIS A 128 -13.60 -27.27 0.62
CA HIS A 128 -12.59 -27.43 1.67
C HIS A 128 -13.24 -27.40 3.08
N PRO A 129 -12.87 -28.29 4.01
CA PRO A 129 -13.55 -28.43 5.32
C PRO A 129 -13.52 -27.15 6.17
N LEU A 130 -12.48 -26.32 6.01
CA LEU A 130 -12.37 -25.03 6.70
C LEU A 130 -13.17 -23.89 6.03
N SER A 131 -13.77 -24.12 4.86
CA SER A 131 -14.65 -23.16 4.18
C SER A 131 -16.11 -23.25 4.65
N LYS A 132 -16.45 -24.24 5.50
CA LYS A 132 -17.82 -24.54 5.96
C LYS A 132 -18.17 -24.00 7.36
N LEU A 133 -17.34 -23.13 7.93
CA LEU A 133 -17.60 -22.47 9.21
C LEU A 133 -18.67 -21.38 9.06
#